data_AF-A0A7Y3WZF2-F1
#
_entry.id   AF-A0A7Y3WZF2-F1
#
_cell.length_a   1.000
_cell.length_b   1.000
_cell.length_c   1.000
_cell.angle_alpha   90.00
_cell.angle_beta   90.00
_cell.angle_gamma   90.00
#
_symmetry.space_group_name_H-M   'P 1'
#
loop_
_entity.id
_entity.type
_entity.pdbx_description
1 polymer ?
#
loop_
_entity_poly.entity_id
_entity_poly.type
_entity_poly.pdbx_seq_one_letter_code
_entity_poly.pdbx_strand_id
1 'polypeptide(L)'
;MQLRQSERKKAKIKMALQGSSGSGKTYSSLLLSQGLTNGDFSKVAVIDSENGSADLYAHLGQYNVLSLKPPFTPENYIKAIEVCEKAGMEVIIIDSISQSWEELLDYHSSLAGNSFTNWAKVTPRQNAFIDKILQADAHIIATMRTKQDYVLNQKDGKFIPEKVGLKAIQRNDLDYEFTLVFEIDIKHFAVSSKDRTGLFMGKPEFVINSYTGKKILEWCNSGTNLQDARQKIKTTKTVEELKILYNQYSNWRELLEYDFKLQNDTINSKELLLTPKTFSPNGSTTHHN
;
A
#
# COMPACT_ATOMS: atom_id res chain seq x y z
N MET A 1 -1.74 1.80 28.81
CA MET A 1 -2.72 1.90 27.69
C MET A 1 -3.31 3.30 27.68
N GLN A 2 -3.39 3.97 26.53
CA GLN A 2 -3.98 5.31 26.38
C GLN A 2 -4.97 5.29 25.21
N LEU A 3 -6.21 5.75 25.45
CA LEU A 3 -7.23 5.89 24.42
C LEU A 3 -6.98 7.19 23.63
N ARG A 4 -6.91 7.11 22.30
CA ARG A 4 -6.76 8.27 21.42
C ARG A 4 -7.80 8.27 20.30
N GLN A 5 -8.11 9.44 19.76
CA GLN A 5 -8.89 9.55 18.53
C GLN A 5 -8.08 9.00 17.35
N SER A 6 -8.79 8.36 16.41
CA SER A 6 -8.16 7.77 15.23
C SER A 6 -7.74 8.87 14.25
N GLU A 7 -6.51 8.79 13.77
CA GLU A 7 -5.96 9.70 12.77
C GLU A 7 -5.07 8.89 11.81
N ARG A 8 -5.24 9.08 10.49
CA ARG A 8 -4.43 8.43 9.45
C ARG A 8 -3.10 9.16 9.24
N LYS A 9 -2.45 9.68 10.28
CA LYS A 9 -1.16 10.37 10.14
C LYS A 9 -0.03 9.32 10.13
N LYS A 10 0.76 9.31 9.04
CA LYS A 10 1.97 8.49 8.87
C LYS A 10 1.73 6.98 8.87
N ALA A 11 0.64 6.52 8.25
CA ALA A 11 0.39 5.08 8.12
C ALA A 11 1.49 4.43 7.26
N LYS A 12 2.11 3.35 7.75
CA LYS A 12 3.04 2.52 6.96
C LYS A 12 2.24 1.45 6.22
N ILE A 13 2.24 1.50 4.89
CA ILE A 13 1.49 0.52 4.09
C ILE A 13 2.11 -0.87 4.27
N LYS A 14 1.25 -1.87 4.49
CA LYS A 14 1.62 -3.29 4.43
C LYS A 14 0.89 -3.87 3.24
N MET A 15 1.62 -4.21 2.19
CA MET A 15 1.00 -4.72 0.97
C MET A 15 1.68 -5.98 0.48
N ALA A 16 0.96 -6.74 -0.35
CA ALA A 16 1.48 -7.94 -0.97
C ALA A 16 1.24 -7.96 -2.49
N LEU A 17 2.18 -8.54 -3.22
CA LEU A 17 2.09 -8.80 -4.66
C LEU A 17 2.14 -10.31 -4.89
N GLN A 18 1.09 -10.87 -5.47
CA GLN A 18 1.03 -12.29 -5.80
C GLN A 18 0.92 -12.51 -7.30
N GLY A 19 1.56 -13.57 -7.79
CA GLY A 19 1.56 -13.90 -9.21
C GLY A 19 2.53 -15.03 -9.53
N SER A 20 2.36 -15.59 -10.73
CA SER A 20 3.20 -16.70 -11.22
C SER A 20 4.66 -16.27 -11.41
N SER A 21 5.54 -17.22 -11.69
CA SER A 21 6.88 -16.87 -12.18
C SER A 21 6.76 -16.03 -13.45
N GLY A 22 7.69 -15.07 -13.63
CA GLY A 22 7.71 -14.17 -14.78
C GLY A 22 6.65 -13.06 -14.79
N SER A 23 5.73 -12.98 -13.81
CA SER A 23 4.71 -11.92 -13.79
C SER A 23 5.23 -10.52 -13.45
N GLY A 24 6.49 -10.37 -13.04
CA GLY A 24 7.11 -9.07 -12.77
C GLY A 24 6.91 -8.53 -11.34
N LYS A 25 6.79 -9.41 -10.33
CA LYS A 25 6.60 -9.04 -8.91
C LYS A 25 7.74 -8.17 -8.36
N THR A 26 8.99 -8.59 -8.54
CA THR A 26 10.19 -7.86 -8.07
C THR A 26 10.26 -6.49 -8.73
N TYR A 27 10.13 -6.43 -10.05
CA TYR A 27 10.11 -5.20 -10.84
C TYR A 27 9.01 -4.24 -10.36
N SER A 28 7.78 -4.73 -10.22
CA SER A 28 6.63 -3.95 -9.75
C SER A 28 6.83 -3.44 -8.32
N SER A 29 7.45 -4.24 -7.44
CA SER A 29 7.79 -3.85 -6.07
C SER A 29 8.78 -2.69 -6.04
N LEU A 30 9.79 -2.70 -6.92
CA LEU A 30 10.76 -1.62 -7.04
C LEU A 30 10.12 -0.32 -7.53
N LEU A 31 9.23 -0.40 -8.53
CA LEU A 31 8.48 0.77 -9.00
C LEU A 31 7.55 1.35 -7.94
N LEU A 32 6.83 0.50 -7.18
CA LEU A 32 6.03 0.96 -6.04
C LEU A 32 6.92 1.65 -4.99
N SER A 33 8.07 1.05 -4.69
CA SER A 33 9.03 1.59 -3.71
C SER A 33 9.54 2.96 -4.14
N GLN A 34 9.86 3.14 -5.43
CA GLN A 34 10.22 4.44 -5.99
C GLN A 34 9.14 5.50 -5.71
N GLY A 35 7.87 5.15 -5.89
CA GLY A 35 6.76 6.06 -5.57
C GLY A 35 6.61 6.34 -4.08
N LEU A 36 6.80 5.31 -3.25
CA LEU A 36 6.69 5.39 -1.78
C LEU A 36 7.81 6.20 -1.12
N THR A 37 8.99 6.29 -1.75
CA THR A 37 10.12 7.10 -1.26
C THR A 37 10.28 8.43 -2.00
N ASN A 38 9.29 8.85 -2.80
CA ASN A 38 9.40 10.03 -3.68
C ASN A 38 10.64 10.01 -4.59
N GLY A 39 11.08 8.82 -5.01
CA GLY A 39 12.22 8.61 -5.90
C GLY A 39 13.54 8.32 -5.19
N ASP A 40 13.62 8.43 -3.86
CA ASP A 40 14.84 8.11 -3.12
C ASP A 40 15.01 6.59 -2.94
N PHE A 41 15.68 5.94 -3.90
CA PHE A 41 15.97 4.51 -3.83
C PHE A 41 16.94 4.14 -2.70
N SER A 42 17.73 5.08 -2.18
CA SER A 42 18.67 4.78 -1.08
C SER A 42 17.97 4.38 0.22
N LYS A 43 16.67 4.69 0.32
CA LYS A 43 15.77 4.32 1.42
C LYS A 43 15.03 3.00 1.23
N VAL A 44 15.30 2.31 0.11
CA VAL A 44 14.68 1.02 -0.23
C VAL A 44 15.67 -0.09 0.08
N ALA A 45 15.18 -1.16 0.74
CA ALA A 45 15.90 -2.41 0.89
C ALA A 45 15.09 -3.58 0.36
N VAL A 46 15.75 -4.50 -0.35
CA VAL A 46 15.19 -5.78 -0.79
C VAL A 46 15.80 -6.91 0.03
N ILE A 47 14.97 -7.63 0.79
CA ILE A 47 15.34 -8.91 1.38
C ILE A 47 15.12 -9.97 0.31
N ASP A 48 16.20 -10.43 -0.31
CA ASP A 48 16.19 -11.31 -1.48
C ASP A 48 16.45 -12.76 -1.07
N SER A 49 15.44 -13.60 -1.21
CA SER A 49 15.47 -15.07 -1.05
C SER A 49 15.33 -15.81 -2.39
N GLU A 50 15.35 -15.08 -3.50
CA GLU A 50 15.16 -15.49 -4.89
C GLU A 50 16.50 -15.57 -5.66
N ASN A 51 17.61 -15.67 -4.94
CA ASN A 51 18.97 -15.89 -5.48
C ASN A 51 19.46 -14.77 -6.42
N GLY A 52 19.32 -13.51 -6.00
CA GLY A 52 19.86 -12.36 -6.73
C GLY A 52 18.90 -11.80 -7.78
N SER A 53 17.60 -12.09 -7.69
CA SER A 53 16.60 -11.51 -8.59
C SER A 53 16.58 -9.98 -8.48
N ALA A 54 16.89 -9.45 -7.29
CA ALA A 54 16.95 -8.02 -7.05
C ALA A 54 18.09 -7.37 -7.85
N ASP A 55 19.25 -7.99 -7.95
CA ASP A 55 20.42 -7.39 -8.61
C ASP A 55 20.22 -7.17 -10.13
N LEU A 56 19.33 -7.95 -10.75
CA LEU A 56 18.98 -7.82 -12.18
C LEU A 56 18.37 -6.45 -12.51
N TYR A 57 17.83 -5.75 -11.51
CA TYR A 57 17.13 -4.48 -11.67
C TYR A 57 17.93 -3.27 -11.18
N ALA A 58 19.25 -3.42 -10.94
CA ALA A 58 20.10 -2.35 -10.42
C ALA A 58 20.09 -1.06 -11.29
N HIS A 59 19.74 -1.20 -12.57
CA HIS A 59 19.57 -0.07 -13.50
C HIS A 59 18.40 0.87 -13.14
N LEU A 60 17.45 0.43 -12.30
CA LEU A 60 16.31 1.25 -11.87
C LEU A 60 16.69 2.28 -10.80
N GLY A 61 17.73 2.03 -10.01
CA GLY A 61 18.16 2.91 -8.95
C GLY A 61 19.10 2.25 -7.94
N GLN A 62 19.69 3.06 -7.07
CA GLN A 62 20.64 2.62 -6.04
C GLN A 62 19.90 2.21 -4.76
N TYR A 63 19.20 1.07 -4.79
CA TYR A 63 18.60 0.46 -3.60
C TYR A 63 19.55 -0.54 -2.93
N ASN A 64 19.23 -0.91 -1.70
CA ASN A 64 20.01 -1.84 -0.89
C ASN A 64 19.47 -3.26 -1.07
N VAL A 65 20.34 -4.25 -1.02
CA VAL A 65 19.97 -5.67 -1.08
C VAL A 65 20.53 -6.40 0.13
N LEU A 66 19.67 -7.15 0.82
CA LEU A 66 20.03 -8.10 1.86
C LEU A 66 19.73 -9.49 1.31
N SER A 67 20.76 -10.19 0.84
CA SER A 67 20.62 -11.57 0.36
C SER A 67 20.40 -12.51 1.54
N LEU A 68 19.24 -13.16 1.57
CA LEU A 68 18.88 -14.18 2.54
C LEU A 68 19.21 -15.56 1.97
N LYS A 69 19.97 -16.37 2.72
CA LYS A 69 20.34 -17.74 2.33
C LYS A 69 19.58 -18.75 3.18
N PRO A 70 19.42 -20.00 2.70
CA PRO A 70 18.88 -21.09 3.52
C PRO A 70 19.65 -21.23 4.85
N PRO A 71 18.96 -21.61 5.95
CA PRO A 71 17.55 -21.96 6.02
C PRO A 71 16.64 -20.72 6.07
N PHE A 72 15.56 -20.72 5.28
CA PHE A 72 14.59 -19.62 5.13
C PHE A 72 13.60 -19.53 6.30
N THR A 73 14.10 -19.62 7.53
CA THR A 73 13.27 -19.65 8.72
C THR A 73 12.56 -18.30 8.96
N PRO A 74 11.33 -18.29 9.52
CA PRO A 74 10.66 -17.07 9.96
C PRO A 74 11.54 -16.15 10.81
N GLU A 75 12.35 -16.73 11.69
CA GLU A 75 13.27 -16.01 12.58
C GLU A 75 14.38 -15.28 11.81
N ASN A 76 14.88 -15.86 10.72
CA ASN A 76 15.86 -15.20 9.86
C ASN A 76 15.24 -14.03 9.09
N TYR A 77 13.99 -14.16 8.62
CA TYR A 77 13.26 -13.04 8.02
C TYR A 77 13.01 -11.92 9.02
N ILE A 78 12.61 -12.24 10.26
CA ILE A 78 12.42 -11.25 11.34
C ILE A 78 13.71 -10.45 11.55
N LYS A 79 14.85 -11.15 11.69
CA LYS A 79 16.16 -10.49 11.83
C LYS A 79 16.52 -9.63 10.63
N ALA A 80 16.22 -10.07 9.41
CA ALA A 80 16.47 -9.29 8.20
C ALA A 80 15.64 -7.99 8.18
N ILE A 81 14.36 -8.06 8.56
CA ILE A 81 13.51 -6.86 8.70
C ILE A 81 14.11 -5.90 9.75
N GLU A 82 14.55 -6.42 10.90
CA GLU A 82 15.19 -5.60 11.94
C GLU A 82 16.48 -4.93 11.48
N VAL A 83 17.27 -5.60 10.65
CA VAL A 83 18.48 -5.00 10.04
C VAL A 83 18.10 -3.83 9.14
N CYS A 84 17.08 -3.99 8.29
CA CYS A 84 16.59 -2.91 7.44
C CYS A 84 16.03 -1.72 8.25
N GLU A 85 15.26 -1.99 9.31
CA GLU A 85 14.74 -0.95 10.20
C GLU A 85 15.88 -0.19 10.91
N LYS A 86 16.87 -0.90 11.46
CA LYS A 86 18.05 -0.30 12.10
C LYS A 86 18.88 0.54 11.13
N ALA A 87 18.91 0.15 9.85
CA ALA A 87 19.54 0.92 8.79
C ALA A 87 18.71 2.14 8.34
N GLY A 88 17.51 2.35 8.89
CA GLY A 88 16.64 3.49 8.58
C GLY A 88 15.98 3.39 7.20
N MET A 89 15.74 2.17 6.70
CA MET A 89 15.03 1.94 5.44
C MET A 89 13.56 2.29 5.59
N GLU A 90 13.01 3.04 4.63
CA GLU A 90 11.61 3.49 4.66
C GLU A 90 10.67 2.50 3.97
N VAL A 91 11.19 1.77 2.97
CA VAL A 91 10.48 0.69 2.28
C VAL A 91 11.33 -0.58 2.31
N ILE A 92 10.72 -1.67 2.76
CA ILE A 92 11.33 -3.00 2.78
C ILE A 92 10.51 -3.89 1.85
N ILE A 93 11.15 -4.36 0.77
CA ILE A 93 10.62 -5.39 -0.10
C ILE A 93 11.08 -6.75 0.44
N ILE A 94 10.16 -7.70 0.61
CA ILE A 94 10.48 -9.08 0.97
C ILE A 94 10.17 -9.96 -0.24
N ASP A 95 11.21 -10.41 -0.95
CA ASP A 95 11.10 -11.17 -2.19
C ASP A 95 11.71 -12.58 -2.00
N SER A 96 10.93 -13.62 -1.70
CA SER A 96 9.50 -13.64 -1.40
C SER A 96 9.25 -14.18 0.02
N ILE A 97 8.00 -14.15 0.48
CA ILE A 97 7.61 -14.79 1.75
C ILE A 97 7.22 -16.27 1.58
N SER A 98 7.18 -16.79 0.35
CA SER A 98 6.78 -18.17 0.07
C SER A 98 7.81 -19.18 0.57
N GLN A 99 9.11 -18.88 0.46
CA GLN A 99 10.20 -19.73 0.96
C GLN A 99 10.08 -19.97 2.47
N SER A 100 9.66 -18.96 3.23
CA SER A 100 9.46 -19.11 4.68
C SER A 100 8.32 -20.06 5.02
N TRP A 101 7.25 -20.05 4.22
CA TRP A 101 6.14 -20.96 4.40
C TRP A 101 6.51 -22.39 4.02
N GLU A 102 7.24 -22.56 2.92
CA GLU A 102 7.76 -23.87 2.50
C GLU A 102 8.67 -24.49 3.58
N GLU A 103 9.60 -23.71 4.16
CA GLU A 103 10.44 -24.17 5.27
C GLU A 103 9.62 -24.63 6.49
N LEU A 104 8.54 -23.92 6.83
CA LEU A 104 7.66 -24.31 7.91
C LEU A 104 6.87 -25.59 7.62
N LEU A 105 6.49 -25.83 6.37
CA LEU A 105 5.84 -27.08 5.94
C LEU A 105 6.82 -28.26 5.98
N ASP A 106 8.07 -28.05 5.58
CA ASP A 106 9.13 -29.05 5.69
C ASP A 106 9.42 -29.38 7.16
N TYR A 107 9.52 -28.35 8.00
CA TYR A 107 9.64 -28.53 9.45
C TYR A 107 8.45 -29.30 10.02
N HIS A 108 7.21 -28.95 9.66
CA HIS A 108 6.01 -29.68 10.07
C HIS A 108 6.09 -31.17 9.71
N SER A 109 6.48 -31.45 8.46
CA SER A 109 6.58 -32.81 7.92
C SER A 109 7.68 -33.65 8.58
N SER A 110 8.73 -32.99 9.10
CA SER A 110 9.82 -33.65 9.82
C SER A 110 9.44 -34.08 11.25
N LEU A 111 8.36 -33.55 11.82
CA LEU A 111 7.96 -33.80 13.20
C LEU A 111 7.18 -35.12 13.33
N ALA A 112 7.65 -36.01 14.19
CA ALA A 112 6.90 -37.20 14.57
C ALA A 112 5.65 -36.84 15.41
N GLY A 113 4.60 -37.65 15.29
CA GLY A 113 3.37 -37.53 16.09
C GLY A 113 2.17 -37.00 15.30
N ASN A 114 1.18 -36.48 16.01
CA ASN A 114 -0.08 -36.03 15.41
C ASN A 114 0.08 -34.66 14.72
N SER A 115 -0.45 -34.53 13.50
CA SER A 115 -0.41 -33.30 12.71
C SER A 115 -0.98 -32.08 13.45
N PHE A 116 -2.09 -32.24 14.17
CA PHE A 116 -2.72 -31.18 14.96
C PHE A 116 -1.78 -30.64 16.06
N THR A 117 -1.10 -31.53 16.79
CA THR A 117 -0.15 -31.10 17.83
C THR A 117 1.12 -30.50 17.24
N ASN A 118 1.53 -30.93 16.04
CA ASN A 118 2.67 -30.35 15.34
C ASN A 118 2.41 -28.91 14.88
N TRP A 119 1.17 -28.58 14.49
CA TRP A 119 0.79 -27.20 14.17
C TRP A 119 0.98 -26.23 15.35
N ALA A 120 0.85 -26.70 16.59
CA ALA A 120 1.14 -25.86 17.77
C ALA A 120 2.62 -25.40 17.84
N LYS A 121 3.55 -26.08 17.14
CA LYS A 121 4.96 -25.69 17.03
C LYS A 121 5.24 -24.78 15.81
N VAL A 122 4.41 -24.84 14.79
CA VAL A 122 4.58 -24.12 13.51
C VAL A 122 3.87 -22.77 13.55
N THR A 123 2.60 -22.76 13.97
CA THR A 123 1.74 -21.57 13.97
C THR A 123 2.34 -20.39 14.73
N PRO A 124 2.96 -20.55 15.92
CA PRO A 124 3.58 -19.42 16.61
C PRO A 124 4.72 -18.76 15.82
N ARG A 125 5.53 -19.56 15.11
CA ARG A 125 6.65 -19.05 14.29
C ARG A 125 6.15 -18.25 13.10
N GLN A 126 5.11 -18.76 12.41
CA GLN A 126 4.44 -18.03 11.34
C GLN A 126 3.83 -16.73 11.86
N ASN A 127 3.08 -16.79 12.97
CA ASN A 127 2.44 -15.61 13.56
C ASN A 127 3.47 -14.54 13.92
N ALA A 128 4.59 -14.92 14.56
CA ALA A 128 5.65 -13.97 14.90
C ALA A 128 6.22 -13.25 13.67
N PHE A 129 6.37 -13.96 12.55
CA PHE A 129 6.85 -13.35 11.31
C PHE A 129 5.83 -12.39 10.69
N ILE A 130 4.56 -12.79 10.65
CA ILE A 130 3.49 -11.91 10.16
C ILE A 130 3.32 -10.68 11.06
N ASP A 131 3.33 -10.87 12.38
CA ASP A 131 3.29 -9.77 13.36
C ASP A 131 4.46 -8.82 13.15
N LYS A 132 5.67 -9.33 12.89
CA LYS A 132 6.83 -8.49 12.58
C LYS A 132 6.61 -7.66 11.31
N ILE A 133 6.07 -8.25 10.23
CA ILE A 133 5.72 -7.52 9.00
C ILE A 133 4.72 -6.39 9.32
N LEU A 134 3.65 -6.71 10.05
CA LEU A 134 2.56 -5.79 10.35
C LEU A 134 2.98 -4.65 11.28
N GLN A 135 3.88 -4.92 12.22
CA GLN A 135 4.34 -3.96 13.22
C GLN A 135 5.57 -3.15 12.79
N ALA A 136 6.24 -3.51 11.70
CA ALA A 136 7.45 -2.80 11.26
C ALA A 136 7.21 -1.30 11.03
N ASP A 137 8.15 -0.44 11.40
CA ASP A 137 8.06 1.03 11.19
C ASP A 137 8.51 1.45 9.79
N ALA A 138 8.18 0.63 8.80
CA ALA A 138 8.49 0.82 7.38
C ALA A 138 7.32 0.38 6.51
N HIS A 139 7.23 0.93 5.30
CA HIS A 139 6.36 0.38 4.28
C HIS A 139 6.87 -1.02 3.92
N ILE A 140 5.99 -2.03 3.94
CA ILE A 140 6.34 -3.40 3.56
C ILE A 140 5.66 -3.75 2.25
N ILE A 141 6.45 -4.28 1.31
CA ILE A 141 5.97 -4.92 0.09
C ILE A 141 6.42 -6.39 0.13
N ALA A 142 5.52 -7.31 0.42
CA ALA A 142 5.81 -8.74 0.38
C ALA A 142 5.46 -9.30 -1.01
N THR A 143 6.30 -10.15 -1.60
CA THR A 143 5.92 -10.90 -2.80
C THR A 143 5.55 -12.34 -2.42
N MET A 144 4.61 -12.92 -3.17
CA MET A 144 4.19 -14.31 -3.00
C MET A 144 4.22 -15.00 -4.37
N ARG A 145 4.83 -16.18 -4.40
CA ARG A 145 4.72 -17.09 -5.54
C ARG A 145 3.33 -17.71 -5.54
N THR A 146 2.78 -17.97 -6.73
CA THR A 146 1.54 -18.75 -6.87
C THR A 146 1.81 -20.09 -7.54
N LYS A 147 1.00 -21.09 -7.17
CA LYS A 147 0.94 -22.41 -7.79
C LYS A 147 -0.46 -22.66 -8.35
N GLN A 148 -0.60 -23.67 -9.19
CA GLN A 148 -1.94 -24.12 -9.60
C GLN A 148 -2.73 -24.64 -8.41
N ASP A 149 -4.00 -24.24 -8.34
CA ASP A 149 -4.94 -24.70 -7.34
C ASP A 149 -5.91 -25.71 -7.94
N TYR A 150 -6.25 -26.73 -7.15
CA TYR A 150 -7.09 -27.84 -7.56
C TYR A 150 -8.15 -28.10 -6.49
N VAL A 151 -9.40 -28.26 -6.90
CA VAL A 151 -10.47 -28.76 -6.04
C VAL A 151 -10.77 -30.21 -6.40
N LEU A 152 -11.10 -31.04 -5.42
CA LEU A 152 -11.56 -32.40 -5.67
C LEU A 152 -13.07 -32.39 -5.89
N ASN A 153 -13.49 -32.55 -7.14
CA ASN A 153 -14.90 -32.69 -7.49
C ASN A 153 -15.29 -34.16 -7.56
N GLN A 154 -16.44 -34.51 -7.00
CA GLN A 154 -16.96 -35.87 -7.09
C GLN A 154 -17.72 -36.04 -8.40
N LYS A 155 -17.18 -36.86 -9.31
CA LYS A 155 -17.87 -37.30 -10.54
C LYS A 155 -17.94 -38.82 -10.50
N ASP A 156 -19.16 -39.37 -10.63
CA ASP A 156 -19.43 -40.81 -10.60
C ASP A 156 -18.85 -41.53 -9.37
N GLY A 157 -18.96 -40.91 -8.20
CA GLY A 157 -18.46 -41.46 -6.93
C GLY A 157 -16.93 -41.42 -6.75
N LYS A 158 -16.17 -40.97 -7.75
CA LYS A 158 -14.71 -40.77 -7.68
C LYS A 158 -14.35 -39.30 -7.51
N PHE A 159 -13.33 -39.02 -6.70
CA PHE A 159 -12.77 -37.68 -6.57
C PHE A 159 -11.81 -37.42 -7.74
N ILE A 160 -12.10 -36.38 -8.53
CA ILE A 160 -11.28 -35.94 -9.65
C ILE A 160 -10.76 -34.53 -9.34
N PRO A 161 -9.43 -34.30 -9.38
CA PRO A 161 -8.87 -32.95 -9.23
C PRO A 161 -9.22 -32.10 -10.45
N GLU A 162 -9.90 -30.99 -10.20
CA GLU A 162 -10.25 -29.98 -11.19
C GLU A 162 -9.49 -28.69 -10.90
N LYS A 163 -8.81 -28.17 -11.93
CA LYS A 163 -8.01 -26.95 -11.81
C LYS A 163 -8.93 -25.73 -11.70
N VAL A 164 -8.85 -25.01 -10.59
CA VAL A 164 -9.73 -23.86 -10.30
C VAL A 164 -9.05 -22.50 -10.39
N GLY A 165 -7.72 -22.46 -10.49
CA GLY A 165 -7.00 -21.21 -10.66
C GLY A 165 -5.56 -21.24 -10.18
N LEU A 166 -5.09 -20.08 -9.73
CA LEU A 166 -3.80 -19.91 -9.07
C LEU A 166 -4.04 -19.59 -7.59
N LYS A 167 -3.19 -20.15 -6.73
CA LYS A 167 -3.22 -19.91 -5.29
C LYS A 167 -1.82 -19.55 -4.79
N ALA A 168 -1.74 -18.58 -3.88
CA ALA A 168 -0.47 -18.22 -3.25
C ALA A 168 0.12 -19.41 -2.48
N ILE A 169 1.44 -19.57 -2.56
CA ILE A 169 2.19 -20.53 -1.75
C ILE A 169 2.38 -19.89 -0.37
N GLN A 170 1.34 -20.03 0.46
CA GLN A 170 1.28 -19.43 1.80
C GLN A 170 0.17 -20.07 2.64
N ARG A 171 0.14 -19.82 3.95
CA ARG A 171 -0.99 -20.12 4.82
C ARG A 171 -2.27 -19.50 4.23
N ASN A 172 -3.37 -20.25 4.30
CA ASN A 172 -4.68 -19.73 3.92
C ASN A 172 -4.97 -18.43 4.68
N ASP A 173 -5.65 -17.52 3.99
CA ASP A 173 -6.14 -16.26 4.53
C ASP A 173 -5.05 -15.24 4.93
N LEU A 174 -3.77 -15.46 4.57
CA LEU A 174 -2.72 -14.48 4.88
C LEU A 174 -2.96 -13.13 4.19
N ASP A 175 -3.59 -13.14 3.02
CA ASP A 175 -4.02 -11.94 2.32
C ASP A 175 -4.92 -11.04 3.21
N TYR A 176 -5.66 -11.59 4.17
CA TYR A 176 -6.47 -10.85 5.15
C TYR A 176 -5.65 -10.01 6.15
N GLU A 177 -4.35 -10.21 6.23
CA GLU A 177 -3.45 -9.44 7.09
C GLU A 177 -2.97 -8.13 6.42
N PHE A 178 -2.78 -8.14 5.10
CA PHE A 178 -2.24 -6.98 4.37
C PHE A 178 -3.28 -5.86 4.16
N THR A 179 -2.87 -4.60 4.07
CA THR A 179 -3.78 -3.49 3.76
C THR A 179 -4.24 -3.52 2.31
N LEU A 180 -3.35 -3.97 1.41
CA LEU A 180 -3.52 -3.98 -0.04
C LEU A 180 -2.86 -5.24 -0.61
N VAL A 181 -3.54 -5.94 -1.52
CA VAL A 181 -3.02 -7.10 -2.22
C VAL A 181 -3.27 -6.93 -3.72
N PHE A 182 -2.19 -6.99 -4.49
CA PHE A 182 -2.25 -6.99 -5.95
C PHE A 182 -1.96 -8.38 -6.49
N GLU A 183 -2.80 -8.82 -7.41
CA GLU A 183 -2.59 -9.98 -8.27
C GLU A 183 -2.00 -9.49 -9.58
N ILE A 184 -0.83 -10.00 -9.94
CA ILE A 184 -0.13 -9.63 -11.16
C ILE A 184 -0.12 -10.83 -12.10
N ASP A 185 -0.67 -10.64 -13.28
CA ASP A 185 -0.72 -11.65 -14.33
C ASP A 185 0.58 -11.73 -15.15
N ILE A 186 0.64 -12.69 -16.08
CA ILE A 186 1.84 -12.89 -16.93
C ILE A 186 2.06 -11.76 -17.94
N LYS A 187 1.07 -10.91 -18.18
CA LYS A 187 1.14 -9.73 -19.04
C LYS A 187 1.51 -8.47 -18.25
N HIS A 188 1.83 -8.62 -16.96
CA HIS A 188 2.19 -7.56 -16.03
C HIS A 188 1.02 -6.61 -15.67
N PHE A 189 -0.21 -7.02 -15.92
CA PHE A 189 -1.39 -6.31 -15.44
C PHE A 189 -1.68 -6.71 -13.99
N ALA A 190 -1.97 -5.69 -13.19
CA ALA A 190 -2.31 -5.82 -11.79
C ALA A 190 -3.81 -5.58 -11.57
N VAL A 191 -4.42 -6.43 -10.75
CA VAL A 191 -5.77 -6.25 -10.19
C VAL A 191 -5.68 -6.29 -8.67
N SER A 192 -6.50 -5.50 -8.00
CA SER A 192 -6.61 -5.54 -6.54
C SER A 192 -7.56 -6.66 -6.10
N SER A 193 -7.04 -7.72 -5.48
CA SER A 193 -7.86 -8.74 -4.81
C SER A 193 -8.29 -8.32 -3.40
N LYS A 194 -7.55 -7.40 -2.78
CA LYS A 194 -7.90 -6.80 -1.49
C LYS A 194 -7.39 -5.38 -1.41
N ASP A 195 -8.22 -4.45 -0.95
CA ASP A 195 -7.83 -3.05 -0.81
C ASP A 195 -8.65 -2.35 0.29
N ARG A 196 -7.97 -1.98 1.39
CA ARG A 196 -8.54 -1.15 2.47
C ARG A 196 -8.31 0.34 2.27
N THR A 197 -7.60 0.73 1.22
CA THR A 197 -7.33 2.13 0.87
C THR A 197 -8.48 2.78 0.09
N GLY A 198 -9.24 1.97 -0.65
CA GLY A 198 -10.29 2.43 -1.58
C GLY A 198 -9.73 3.02 -2.88
N LEU A 199 -8.41 2.89 -3.11
CA LEU A 199 -7.75 3.45 -4.28
C LEU A 199 -7.86 2.56 -5.52
N PHE A 200 -8.03 1.25 -5.36
CA PHE A 200 -7.84 0.26 -6.44
C PHE A 200 -8.96 -0.78 -6.54
N MET A 201 -9.73 -1.04 -5.47
CA MET A 201 -10.81 -2.02 -5.50
C MET A 201 -11.83 -1.74 -6.61
N GLY A 202 -12.21 -2.77 -7.38
CA GLY A 202 -13.23 -2.67 -8.44
C GLY A 202 -12.83 -1.80 -9.65
N LYS A 203 -11.57 -1.38 -9.75
CA LYS A 203 -11.05 -0.65 -10.90
C LYS A 203 -10.53 -1.60 -11.98
N PRO A 204 -10.45 -1.15 -13.24
CA PRO A 204 -9.81 -1.92 -14.31
C PRO A 204 -8.37 -2.30 -13.96
N GLU A 205 -7.91 -3.39 -14.59
CA GLU A 205 -6.51 -3.81 -14.51
C GLU A 205 -5.57 -2.71 -14.99
N PHE A 206 -4.37 -2.63 -14.41
CA PHE A 206 -3.41 -1.57 -14.69
C PHE A 206 -1.98 -2.06 -14.58
N VAL A 207 -1.05 -1.36 -15.22
CA VAL A 207 0.39 -1.64 -15.06
C VAL A 207 0.92 -0.84 -13.88
N ILE A 208 1.55 -1.53 -12.91
CA ILE A 208 2.17 -0.89 -11.76
C ILE A 208 3.34 0.00 -12.22
N ASN A 209 3.40 1.22 -11.71
CA ASN A 209 4.49 2.17 -11.94
C ASN A 209 4.73 3.03 -10.68
N SER A 210 5.71 3.94 -10.75
CA SER A 210 6.04 4.83 -9.63
C SER A 210 4.90 5.74 -9.20
N TYR A 211 4.00 6.12 -10.12
CA TYR A 211 2.82 6.91 -9.78
C TYR A 211 1.83 6.10 -8.93
N THR A 212 1.73 4.79 -9.12
CA THR A 212 0.96 3.90 -8.23
C THR A 212 1.49 3.98 -6.79
N GLY A 213 2.81 3.90 -6.61
CA GLY A 213 3.45 4.03 -5.30
C GLY A 213 3.22 5.41 -4.67
N LYS A 214 3.29 6.47 -5.47
CA LYS A 214 3.03 7.85 -5.04
C LYS A 214 1.59 8.03 -4.54
N LYS A 215 0.59 7.48 -5.24
CA LYS A 215 -0.81 7.49 -4.79
C LYS A 215 -0.99 6.81 -3.43
N ILE A 216 -0.31 5.69 -3.21
CA ILE A 216 -0.34 4.98 -1.92
C ILE A 216 0.31 5.85 -0.84
N LEU A 217 1.44 6.48 -1.13
CA LEU A 217 2.12 7.39 -0.20
C LEU A 217 1.22 8.59 0.17
N GLU A 218 0.57 9.20 -0.81
CA GLU A 218 -0.39 10.28 -0.61
C GLU A 218 -1.55 9.82 0.29
N TRP A 219 -2.06 8.60 0.09
CA TRP A 219 -3.07 8.02 0.98
C TRP A 219 -2.55 7.81 2.41
N CYS A 220 -1.34 7.27 2.56
CA CYS A 220 -0.67 7.08 3.84
C CYS A 220 -0.44 8.39 4.61
N ASN A 221 -0.20 9.48 3.88
CA ASN A 221 0.16 10.80 4.43
C ASN A 221 -1.01 11.78 4.49
N SER A 222 -2.11 11.53 3.79
CA SER A 222 -3.32 12.36 3.78
C SER A 222 -4.12 12.24 5.08
N GLY A 223 -3.43 12.00 6.20
CA GLY A 223 -3.86 11.88 7.59
C GLY A 223 -4.69 13.01 8.13
N THR A 224 -5.80 13.21 7.48
CA THR A 224 -6.78 14.23 7.71
C THR A 224 -7.99 13.38 8.00
N ASN A 225 -8.46 13.34 9.25
CA ASN A 225 -9.83 12.85 9.45
C ASN A 225 -10.78 13.88 8.80
N LEU A 226 -12.07 13.56 8.65
CA LEU A 226 -13.01 14.49 8.03
C LEU A 226 -13.01 15.88 8.72
N GLN A 227 -12.76 15.94 10.04
CA GLN A 227 -12.70 17.21 10.78
C GLN A 227 -11.45 18.03 10.45
N ASP A 228 -10.28 17.41 10.35
CA ASP A 228 -9.06 18.07 9.92
C ASP A 228 -9.20 18.62 8.49
N ALA A 229 -9.98 17.93 7.64
CA ALA A 229 -10.21 18.33 6.25
C ALA A 229 -11.05 19.59 6.24
N ARG A 230 -12.13 19.62 7.05
CA ARG A 230 -12.94 20.81 7.29
C ARG A 230 -12.12 21.97 7.82
N GLN A 231 -11.22 21.72 8.78
CA GLN A 231 -10.39 22.78 9.36
C GLN A 231 -9.37 23.33 8.35
N LYS A 232 -8.75 22.47 7.53
CA LYS A 232 -7.85 22.91 6.44
C LYS A 232 -8.60 23.71 5.39
N ILE A 233 -9.78 23.26 4.98
CA ILE A 233 -10.66 24.02 4.06
C ILE A 233 -10.93 25.40 4.66
N LYS A 234 -11.42 25.46 5.91
CA LYS A 234 -11.75 26.72 6.61
C LYS A 234 -10.56 27.69 6.77
N THR A 235 -9.34 27.18 6.87
CA THR A 235 -8.13 28.00 7.09
C THR A 235 -7.43 28.41 5.79
N THR A 236 -7.83 27.84 4.64
CA THR A 236 -7.28 28.15 3.32
C THR A 236 -7.58 29.59 2.91
N LYS A 237 -6.62 30.29 2.30
CA LYS A 237 -6.78 31.72 1.99
C LYS A 237 -6.92 32.04 0.51
N THR A 238 -6.52 31.14 -0.38
CA THR A 238 -6.55 31.37 -1.83
C THR A 238 -7.41 30.34 -2.54
N VAL A 239 -7.96 30.72 -3.70
CA VAL A 239 -8.78 29.82 -4.52
C VAL A 239 -7.93 28.70 -5.11
N GLU A 240 -6.66 28.97 -5.46
CA GLU A 240 -5.70 27.97 -5.93
C GLU A 240 -5.45 26.87 -4.89
N GLU A 241 -5.16 27.23 -3.64
CA GLU A 241 -5.00 26.26 -2.54
C GLU A 241 -6.29 25.47 -2.29
N LEU A 242 -7.45 26.14 -2.36
CA LEU A 242 -8.74 25.51 -2.17
C LEU A 242 -9.03 24.46 -3.27
N LYS A 243 -8.66 24.75 -4.52
CA LYS A 243 -8.74 23.80 -5.65
C LYS A 243 -7.83 22.60 -5.46
N ILE A 244 -6.61 22.79 -4.93
CA ILE A 244 -5.69 21.70 -4.61
C ILE A 244 -6.33 20.78 -3.56
N LEU A 245 -6.88 21.34 -2.48
CA LEU A 245 -7.58 20.58 -1.45
C LEU A 245 -8.83 19.86 -1.99
N TYR A 246 -9.57 20.49 -2.92
CA TYR A 246 -10.75 19.89 -3.55
C TYR A 246 -10.41 18.62 -4.35
N ASN A 247 -9.27 18.61 -5.03
CA ASN A 247 -8.77 17.42 -5.73
C ASN A 247 -8.22 16.38 -4.76
N GLN A 248 -7.49 16.84 -3.73
CA GLN A 248 -6.90 15.98 -2.70
C GLN A 248 -7.95 15.21 -1.89
N TYR A 249 -9.08 15.83 -1.56
CA TYR A 249 -10.19 15.20 -0.83
C TYR A 249 -11.31 14.70 -1.75
N SER A 250 -10.97 14.31 -2.99
CA SER A 250 -11.93 13.78 -3.98
C SER A 250 -12.81 12.64 -3.44
N ASN A 251 -12.27 11.81 -2.55
CA ASN A 251 -12.99 10.70 -1.91
C ASN A 251 -14.04 11.13 -0.86
N TRP A 252 -14.06 12.40 -0.44
CA TRP A 252 -15.02 12.98 0.51
C TRP A 252 -15.86 14.11 -0.10
N ARG A 253 -15.92 14.21 -1.43
CA ARG A 253 -16.61 15.32 -2.13
C ARG A 253 -18.01 15.57 -1.58
N GLU A 254 -18.85 14.54 -1.51
CA GLU A 254 -20.22 14.66 -1.00
C GLU A 254 -20.28 15.15 0.46
N LEU A 255 -19.30 14.76 1.29
CA LEU A 255 -19.27 15.09 2.72
C LEU A 255 -18.70 16.48 3.03
N LEU A 256 -17.92 17.06 2.10
CA LEU A 256 -17.21 18.33 2.26
C LEU A 256 -17.71 19.42 1.30
N GLU A 257 -18.68 19.13 0.44
CA GLU A 257 -19.16 20.06 -0.59
C GLU A 257 -19.61 21.41 -0.01
N TYR A 258 -20.36 21.35 1.10
CA TYR A 258 -20.77 22.55 1.82
C TYR A 258 -19.58 23.37 2.36
N ASP A 259 -18.59 22.70 2.96
CA ASP A 259 -17.41 23.35 3.51
C ASP A 259 -16.59 24.06 2.41
N PHE A 260 -16.43 23.42 1.24
CA PHE A 260 -15.75 24.01 0.08
C PHE A 260 -16.48 25.23 -0.47
N LYS A 261 -17.81 25.15 -0.60
CA LYS A 261 -18.62 26.26 -1.08
C LYS A 261 -18.53 27.47 -0.14
N LEU A 262 -18.71 27.23 1.16
CA LEU A 262 -18.65 28.28 2.18
C LEU A 262 -17.29 29.00 2.20
N GLN A 263 -16.19 28.25 2.08
CA GLN A 263 -14.86 28.87 2.07
C GLN A 263 -14.60 29.64 0.77
N ASN A 264 -15.01 29.12 -0.38
CA ASN A 264 -14.86 29.81 -1.66
C ASN A 264 -15.55 31.19 -1.63
N ASP A 265 -16.78 31.24 -1.12
CA ASP A 265 -17.52 32.49 -0.95
C ASP A 265 -16.82 33.45 0.04
N THR A 266 -16.22 32.92 1.10
CA THR A 266 -15.45 33.69 2.09
C THR A 266 -14.18 34.31 1.51
N ILE A 267 -13.47 33.58 0.65
CA ILE A 267 -12.24 34.09 0.00
C ILE A 267 -12.61 35.20 -0.99
N ASN A 268 -13.58 34.95 -1.87
CA ASN A 268 -14.01 35.90 -2.90
C ASN A 268 -14.58 37.19 -2.29
N SER A 269 -15.33 37.09 -1.19
CA SER A 269 -15.88 38.27 -0.49
C SER A 269 -14.79 39.13 0.15
N LYS A 270 -13.74 38.53 0.72
CA LYS A 270 -12.58 39.28 1.26
C LYS A 270 -11.77 39.97 0.17
N GLU A 271 -11.63 39.34 -0.99
CA GLU A 271 -10.93 39.92 -2.14
C GLU A 271 -11.66 41.17 -2.68
N LEU A 272 -13.00 41.12 -2.73
CA LEU A 272 -13.86 42.27 -3.07
C LEU A 272 -13.75 43.44 -2.08
N LEU A 273 -13.56 43.17 -0.79
CA LEU A 273 -13.40 44.21 0.23
C LEU A 273 -12.02 44.88 0.19
N LEU A 274 -10.99 44.15 -0.24
CA LEU A 274 -9.61 44.66 -0.38
C LEU A 274 -9.39 45.42 -1.70
N THR A 275 -10.29 45.24 -2.68
CA THR A 275 -10.30 45.97 -3.95
C THR A 275 -11.58 46.79 -4.08
N PRO A 276 -11.71 47.95 -3.40
CA PRO A 276 -12.85 48.81 -3.60
C PRO A 276 -12.86 49.29 -5.06
N LYS A 277 -13.86 48.88 -5.84
CA LYS A 277 -14.16 49.49 -7.13
C LYS A 277 -14.34 50.99 -6.89
N THR A 278 -13.50 51.81 -7.51
CA THR A 278 -13.62 53.26 -7.52
C THR A 278 -15.00 53.65 -8.03
N PHE A 279 -15.85 54.17 -7.14
CA PHE A 279 -17.10 54.83 -7.51
C PHE A 279 -16.77 56.17 -8.18
N SER A 280 -17.03 56.30 -9.47
CA SER A 280 -16.96 57.58 -10.18
C SER A 280 -18.18 58.45 -9.83
N PRO A 281 -18.01 59.68 -9.31
CA PRO A 281 -19.13 60.57 -9.03
C PRO A 281 -19.49 61.36 -10.30
N ASN A 282 -20.46 60.88 -11.08
CA ASN A 282 -21.10 61.72 -12.10
C ASN A 282 -22.25 62.51 -11.48
N GLY A 283 -21.92 63.68 -10.93
CA GLY A 283 -22.88 64.71 -10.55
C GLY A 283 -22.60 66.01 -11.30
N SER A 284 -23.40 66.32 -12.32
CA SER A 284 -23.53 67.68 -12.83
C SER A 284 -25.02 68.04 -12.93
N THR A 285 -25.52 68.74 -11.90
CA THR A 285 -26.79 69.45 -11.95
C THR A 285 -26.52 70.85 -12.49
N THR A 286 -26.93 71.11 -13.74
CA THR A 286 -27.05 72.48 -14.28
C THR A 286 -28.46 72.98 -14.05
N HIS A 287 -28.63 73.91 -13.11
CA HIS A 287 -29.82 74.75 -13.03
C HIS A 287 -29.58 76.02 -13.87
N HIS A 288 -30.42 76.26 -14.87
CA HIS A 288 -30.57 77.56 -15.53
C HIS A 288 -31.90 78.17 -15.10
N ASN A 289 -31.83 79.40 -14.59
CA ASN A 289 -32.78 80.48 -14.81
C ASN A 289 -31.97 81.75 -15.05
#